data_AF-A0A955SS58-F1
#
_entry.id   AF-A0A955SS58-F1
#
_cell.length_a   1.000
_cell.length_b   1.000
_cell.length_c   1.000
_cell.angle_alpha   90.00
_cell.angle_beta   90.00
_cell.angle_gamma   90.00
#
_symmetry.space_group_name_H-M   'P 1'
#
loop_
_entity.id
_entity.type
_entity.pdbx_description
1 polymer ?
#
loop_
_entity_poly.entity_id
_entity_poly.type
_entity_poly.pdbx_seq_one_letter_code
_entity_poly.pdbx_strand_id
1 'polypeptide(L)'
;MTSTATPPTADYKVADISLADWGRKEIIMAEKEMPGLMAIRDRYAAKKPLQGIRVAGSLHMTIQTAVLIETLAELGADVRWASCNIYSTQDHAAAAIAKAGIPVFAWKGETLEEYWDCTLQALTWPDGSGPQLIVDDGGDATLLIHRGYEFEETYNKTGSLPEVSKENHEVEIVDTLLHKVHGDDPTKWHNFVKDWVGVSEETTT
;
A
#
# COMPACT_ATOMS: atom_id res chain seq x y z
N MET A 1 -25.40 18.84 24.68
CA MET A 1 -25.17 18.86 23.22
C MET A 1 -24.28 17.66 22.91
N THR A 2 -24.88 16.56 22.51
CA THR A 2 -24.18 15.35 22.10
C THR A 2 -23.53 15.61 20.75
N SER A 3 -22.21 15.72 20.74
CA SER A 3 -21.40 15.78 19.52
C SER A 3 -21.62 14.49 18.75
N THR A 4 -22.29 14.58 17.61
CA THR A 4 -22.36 13.53 16.61
C THR A 4 -21.01 13.50 15.92
N ALA A 5 -20.10 12.64 16.39
CA ALA A 5 -18.91 12.29 15.63
C ALA A 5 -19.38 11.71 14.28
N THR A 6 -18.97 12.35 13.19
CA THR A 6 -19.07 11.77 11.85
C THR A 6 -18.49 10.36 11.91
N PRO A 7 -19.17 9.32 11.41
CA PRO A 7 -18.57 7.99 11.33
C PRO A 7 -17.24 8.11 10.57
N PRO A 8 -16.16 7.45 11.03
CA PRO A 8 -14.90 7.51 10.32
C PRO A 8 -15.16 7.09 8.87
N THR A 9 -14.80 7.96 7.92
CA THR A 9 -14.64 7.58 6.52
C THR A 9 -13.78 6.32 6.50
N ALA A 10 -14.25 5.28 5.83
CA ALA A 10 -13.57 3.99 5.84
C ALA A 10 -12.15 4.15 5.25
N ASP A 11 -11.14 3.59 5.91
CA ASP A 11 -9.73 3.67 5.53
C ASP A 11 -9.41 2.65 4.41
N TYR A 12 -10.10 2.81 3.28
CA TYR A 12 -9.88 2.07 2.04
C TYR A 12 -10.45 2.87 0.86
N LYS A 13 -9.98 2.57 -0.35
CA LYS A 13 -10.55 3.07 -1.61
C LYS A 13 -10.56 1.93 -2.64
N VAL A 14 -11.74 1.39 -2.92
CA VAL A 14 -11.97 0.27 -3.86
C VAL A 14 -13.16 0.61 -4.78
N ALA A 15 -13.27 -0.06 -5.93
CA ALA A 15 -14.33 0.22 -6.91
C ALA A 15 -15.75 0.04 -6.35
N ASP A 16 -16.02 -1.12 -5.73
CA ASP A 16 -17.34 -1.46 -5.20
C ASP A 16 -17.22 -2.46 -4.04
N ILE A 17 -17.51 -1.99 -2.83
CA ILE A 17 -17.45 -2.80 -1.60
C ILE A 17 -18.51 -3.92 -1.60
N SER A 18 -19.57 -3.81 -2.41
CA SER A 18 -20.63 -4.83 -2.50
C SER A 18 -20.13 -6.17 -3.07
N LEU A 19 -19.00 -6.15 -3.79
CA LEU A 19 -18.36 -7.33 -4.39
C LEU A 19 -17.66 -8.24 -3.36
N ALA A 20 -17.52 -7.78 -2.11
CA ALA A 20 -16.74 -8.47 -1.09
C ALA A 20 -17.19 -9.92 -0.81
N ASP A 21 -18.49 -10.21 -0.86
CA ASP A 21 -19.00 -11.57 -0.62
C ASP A 21 -18.65 -12.53 -1.77
N TRP A 22 -18.52 -12.01 -2.99
CA TRP A 22 -18.01 -12.78 -4.13
C TRP A 22 -16.50 -13.01 -3.96
N GLY A 23 -15.74 -11.96 -3.67
CA GLY A 23 -14.29 -12.09 -3.42
C GLY A 23 -13.96 -13.07 -2.31
N ARG A 24 -14.73 -13.07 -1.20
CA ARG A 24 -14.57 -14.04 -0.12
C ARG A 24 -14.72 -15.49 -0.61
N LYS A 25 -15.70 -15.77 -1.48
CA LYS A 25 -15.89 -17.13 -2.03
C LYS A 25 -14.69 -17.55 -2.86
N GLU A 26 -14.13 -16.65 -3.66
CA GLU A 26 -12.97 -16.95 -4.49
C GLU A 26 -11.68 -17.11 -3.67
N ILE A 27 -11.49 -16.28 -2.63
CA ILE A 27 -10.38 -16.44 -1.68
C ILE A 27 -10.41 -17.83 -1.03
N ILE A 28 -11.57 -18.27 -0.53
CA ILE A 28 -11.73 -19.62 0.07
C ILE A 28 -11.40 -20.74 -0.93
N MET A 29 -11.69 -20.54 -2.22
CA MET A 29 -11.30 -21.50 -3.25
C MET A 29 -9.79 -21.46 -3.51
N ALA A 30 -9.20 -20.27 -3.60
CA ALA A 30 -7.76 -20.09 -3.83
C ALA A 30 -6.90 -20.63 -2.68
N GLU A 31 -7.36 -20.54 -1.43
CA GLU A 31 -6.67 -21.12 -0.27
C GLU A 31 -6.37 -22.62 -0.45
N LYS A 32 -7.26 -23.36 -1.13
CA LYS A 32 -7.06 -24.80 -1.42
C LYS A 32 -5.92 -25.05 -2.41
N GLU A 33 -5.66 -24.09 -3.29
CA GLU A 33 -4.60 -24.14 -4.31
C GLU A 33 -3.30 -23.44 -3.84
N MET A 34 -3.27 -22.90 -2.61
CA MET A 34 -2.12 -22.20 -2.04
C MET A 34 -1.60 -22.88 -0.75
N PRO A 35 -1.24 -24.19 -0.80
CA PRO A 35 -0.88 -24.96 0.38
C PRO A 35 0.35 -24.41 1.11
N GLY A 36 1.25 -23.71 0.41
CA GLY A 36 2.41 -23.05 1.02
C GLY A 36 2.01 -21.97 2.03
N LEU A 37 1.09 -21.07 1.65
CA LEU A 37 0.60 -20.02 2.55
C LEU A 37 -0.22 -20.61 3.70
N MET A 38 -1.05 -21.63 3.43
CA MET A 38 -1.82 -22.30 4.47
C MET A 38 -0.90 -22.96 5.51
N ALA A 39 0.16 -23.63 5.06
CA ALA A 39 1.16 -24.22 5.96
C ALA A 39 1.92 -23.16 6.79
N ILE A 40 2.14 -21.95 6.24
CA ILE A 40 2.72 -20.83 6.97
C ILE A 40 1.77 -20.36 8.08
N ARG A 41 0.47 -20.18 7.76
CA ARG A 41 -0.56 -19.81 8.74
C ARG A 41 -0.62 -20.85 9.87
N ASP A 42 -0.76 -22.13 9.54
CA ASP A 42 -0.80 -23.24 10.51
C ASP A 42 0.41 -23.25 11.45
N ARG A 43 1.60 -22.98 10.92
CA ARG A 43 2.85 -23.05 11.69
C ARG A 43 3.09 -21.82 12.56
N TYR A 44 2.70 -20.63 12.10
CA TYR A 44 3.17 -19.37 12.68
C TYR A 44 2.07 -18.43 13.18
N ALA A 45 0.80 -18.60 12.81
CA ALA A 45 -0.28 -17.69 13.23
C ALA A 45 -0.40 -17.60 14.76
N ALA A 46 -0.25 -18.72 15.47
CA ALA A 46 -0.29 -18.75 16.95
C ALA A 46 0.88 -17.99 17.61
N LYS A 47 2.01 -17.83 16.90
CA LYS A 47 3.19 -17.12 17.40
C LYS A 47 3.17 -15.62 17.10
N LYS A 48 2.32 -15.19 16.17
CA LYS A 48 2.22 -13.80 15.69
C LYS A 48 3.60 -13.14 15.46
N PRO A 49 4.47 -13.73 14.61
CA PRO A 49 5.84 -13.23 14.46
C PRO A 49 5.92 -11.81 13.88
N LEU A 50 4.86 -11.33 13.22
CA LEU A 50 4.77 -9.98 12.67
C LEU A 50 3.94 -9.03 13.55
N GLN A 51 3.67 -9.40 14.81
CA GLN A 51 2.81 -8.62 15.70
C GLN A 51 3.22 -7.15 15.76
N GLY A 52 2.34 -6.27 15.28
CA GLY A 52 2.52 -4.82 15.31
C GLY A 52 3.51 -4.26 14.27
N ILE A 53 4.03 -5.10 13.36
CA ILE A 53 4.88 -4.65 12.27
C ILE A 53 4.01 -4.07 11.16
N ARG A 54 4.32 -2.84 10.75
CA ARG A 54 3.66 -2.15 9.63
C ARG A 54 4.21 -2.66 8.29
N VAL A 55 3.36 -3.32 7.51
CA VAL A 55 3.71 -3.90 6.20
C VAL A 55 2.90 -3.22 5.11
N ALA A 56 3.58 -2.53 4.19
CA ALA A 56 2.95 -2.00 2.99
C ALA A 56 3.18 -2.98 1.82
N GLY A 57 2.16 -3.19 1.00
CA GLY A 57 2.27 -3.97 -0.22
C GLY A 57 1.94 -3.17 -1.47
N SER A 58 2.71 -3.41 -2.52
CA SER A 58 2.54 -2.89 -3.88
C SER A 58 2.70 -4.04 -4.87
N LEU A 59 1.73 -4.95 -4.86
CA LEU A 59 1.65 -6.10 -5.76
C LEU A 59 0.29 -6.07 -6.44
N HIS A 60 0.15 -6.70 -7.60
CA HIS A 60 -1.15 -6.86 -8.26
C HIS A 60 -2.25 -7.29 -7.28
N MET A 61 -3.30 -6.47 -7.13
CA MET A 61 -4.37 -6.73 -6.15
C MET A 61 -5.35 -7.79 -6.67
N THR A 62 -4.95 -9.06 -6.58
CA THR A 62 -5.67 -10.24 -7.07
C THR A 62 -6.20 -11.12 -5.93
N ILE A 63 -6.96 -12.17 -6.26
CA ILE A 63 -7.37 -13.20 -5.30
C ILE A 63 -6.16 -13.90 -4.67
N GLN A 64 -5.09 -14.15 -5.42
CA GLN A 64 -3.88 -14.77 -4.88
C GLN A 64 -3.19 -13.85 -3.87
N THR A 65 -3.11 -12.56 -4.20
CA THR A 65 -2.56 -11.53 -3.30
C THR A 65 -3.44 -11.34 -2.06
N ALA A 66 -4.76 -11.47 -2.18
CA ALA A 66 -5.66 -11.46 -1.03
C ALA A 66 -5.31 -12.58 -0.02
N VAL A 67 -4.97 -13.79 -0.47
CA VAL A 67 -4.51 -14.87 0.41
C VAL A 67 -3.16 -14.52 1.07
N LEU A 68 -2.24 -13.86 0.36
CA LEU A 68 -0.99 -13.35 0.93
C LEU A 68 -1.24 -12.30 2.01
N ILE A 69 -2.08 -11.30 1.74
CA ILE A 69 -2.46 -10.23 2.67
C ILE A 69 -3.04 -10.81 3.96
N GLU A 70 -4.00 -11.72 3.85
CA GLU A 70 -4.60 -12.38 5.01
C GLU A 70 -3.59 -13.23 5.77
N THR A 71 -2.62 -13.83 5.08
CA THR A 71 -1.52 -14.54 5.75
C THR A 71 -0.70 -13.57 6.59
N LEU A 72 -0.27 -12.43 6.05
CA LEU A 72 0.50 -11.42 6.80
C LEU A 72 -0.27 -10.91 8.02
N ALA A 73 -1.55 -10.58 7.85
CA ALA A 73 -2.42 -10.15 8.94
C ALA A 73 -2.63 -11.25 10.00
N GLU A 74 -2.83 -12.50 9.59
CA GLU A 74 -2.90 -13.65 10.50
C GLU A 74 -1.59 -13.89 11.25
N LEU A 75 -0.44 -13.54 10.67
CA LEU A 75 0.86 -13.56 11.33
C LEU A 75 1.08 -12.34 12.25
N GLY A 76 0.12 -11.41 12.34
CA GLY A 76 0.09 -10.29 13.29
C GLY A 76 0.49 -8.94 12.70
N ALA A 77 0.78 -8.87 11.40
CA ALA A 77 1.13 -7.62 10.74
C ALA A 77 -0.05 -6.63 10.71
N ASP A 78 0.28 -5.34 10.78
CA ASP A 78 -0.61 -4.25 10.41
C ASP A 78 -0.36 -3.95 8.93
N VAL A 79 -1.34 -4.23 8.07
CA VAL A 79 -1.15 -4.32 6.61
C VAL A 79 -1.91 -3.21 5.90
N ARG A 80 -1.26 -2.58 4.92
CA ARG A 80 -1.89 -1.66 3.95
C ARG A 80 -1.47 -2.04 2.54
N TRP A 81 -2.35 -1.89 1.56
CA TRP A 81 -2.08 -2.39 0.21
C TRP A 81 -2.52 -1.45 -0.92
N ALA A 82 -1.70 -1.36 -1.95
CA ALA A 82 -2.03 -0.82 -3.27
C ALA A 82 -1.65 -1.83 -4.36
N SER A 83 -2.20 -1.64 -5.56
CA SER A 83 -1.81 -2.44 -6.73
C SER A 83 -0.57 -1.82 -7.38
N CYS A 84 0.30 -2.63 -8.03
CA CYS A 84 1.43 -2.14 -8.83
C CYS A 84 1.11 -1.96 -10.32
N ASN A 85 -0.16 -2.11 -10.71
CA ASN A 85 -0.58 -1.88 -12.09
C ASN A 85 -2.07 -1.53 -12.19
N ILE A 86 -2.35 -0.44 -12.91
CA ILE A 86 -3.68 0.16 -13.11
C ILE A 86 -4.76 -0.80 -13.65
N TYR A 87 -4.39 -1.91 -14.29
CA TYR A 87 -5.35 -2.87 -14.86
C TYR A 87 -5.37 -4.24 -14.17
N SER A 88 -4.46 -4.47 -13.22
CA SER A 88 -4.27 -5.80 -12.61
C SER A 88 -5.27 -6.12 -11.49
N THR A 89 -5.85 -5.09 -10.87
CA THR A 89 -6.77 -5.26 -9.75
C THR A 89 -7.98 -6.12 -10.13
N GLN A 90 -8.30 -7.06 -9.26
CA GLN A 90 -9.57 -7.79 -9.25
C GLN A 90 -10.45 -7.15 -8.17
N ASP A 91 -11.43 -6.35 -8.58
CA ASP A 91 -12.19 -5.48 -7.66
C ASP A 91 -12.90 -6.24 -6.53
N HIS A 92 -13.34 -7.47 -6.79
CA HIS A 92 -13.94 -8.34 -5.78
C HIS A 92 -12.92 -8.82 -4.74
N ALA A 93 -11.67 -9.07 -5.13
CA ALA A 93 -10.58 -9.37 -4.19
C ALA A 93 -10.28 -8.16 -3.30
N ALA A 94 -10.13 -6.98 -3.90
CA ALA A 94 -9.90 -5.72 -3.17
C ALA A 94 -11.04 -5.44 -2.17
N ALA A 95 -12.30 -5.57 -2.61
CA ALA A 95 -13.46 -5.40 -1.75
C ALA A 95 -13.51 -6.41 -0.59
N ALA A 96 -13.14 -7.67 -0.83
CA ALA A 96 -13.13 -8.70 0.22
C ALA A 96 -12.11 -8.41 1.33
N ILE A 97 -10.92 -7.93 0.95
CA ILE A 97 -9.88 -7.52 1.90
C ILE A 97 -10.27 -6.24 2.65
N ALA A 98 -10.79 -5.23 1.94
CA ALA A 98 -11.29 -4.01 2.55
C ALA A 98 -12.40 -4.29 3.58
N LYS A 99 -13.37 -5.17 3.25
CA LYS A 99 -14.44 -5.60 4.16
C LYS A 99 -13.92 -6.39 5.37
N ALA A 100 -12.78 -7.06 5.24
CA ALA A 100 -12.10 -7.73 6.36
C ALA A 100 -11.39 -6.75 7.31
N GLY A 101 -11.40 -5.44 7.00
CA GLY A 101 -10.82 -4.40 7.83
C GLY A 101 -9.35 -4.11 7.54
N ILE A 102 -8.81 -4.63 6.44
CA ILE A 102 -7.44 -4.35 5.99
C ILE A 102 -7.49 -3.24 4.93
N PRO A 103 -6.83 -2.10 5.13
CA PRO A 103 -6.80 -1.00 4.16
C PRO A 103 -6.28 -1.41 2.78
N VAL A 104 -7.11 -1.17 1.76
CA VAL A 104 -6.77 -1.38 0.34
C VAL A 104 -7.12 -0.14 -0.46
N PHE A 105 -6.17 0.32 -1.26
CA PHE A 105 -6.29 1.45 -2.17
C PHE A 105 -6.01 0.92 -3.57
N ALA A 106 -7.03 0.33 -4.20
CA ALA A 106 -6.88 -0.29 -5.50
C ALA A 106 -8.23 -0.51 -6.19
N TRP A 107 -8.31 -0.24 -7.49
CA TRP A 107 -9.38 -0.67 -8.38
C TRP A 107 -8.87 -0.90 -9.80
N LYS A 108 -9.64 -1.64 -10.59
CA LYS A 108 -9.32 -1.84 -12.00
C LYS A 108 -9.64 -0.58 -12.81
N GLY A 109 -8.67 -0.12 -13.59
CA GLY A 109 -8.82 1.03 -14.48
C GLY A 109 -8.54 2.38 -13.80
N GLU A 110 -7.64 2.41 -12.81
CA GLU A 110 -7.08 3.65 -12.26
C GLU A 110 -6.47 4.54 -13.34
N THR A 111 -6.51 5.86 -13.14
CA THR A 111 -5.57 6.77 -13.83
C THR A 111 -4.18 6.68 -13.20
N LEU A 112 -3.15 7.21 -13.87
CA LEU A 112 -1.79 7.22 -13.30
C LEU A 112 -1.71 8.08 -12.03
N GLU A 113 -2.45 9.18 -11.95
CA GLU A 113 -2.54 10.01 -10.74
C GLU A 113 -3.18 9.24 -9.58
N GLU A 114 -4.26 8.51 -9.87
CA GLU A 114 -4.93 7.67 -8.87
C GLU A 114 -4.03 6.53 -8.39
N TYR A 115 -3.26 5.93 -9.28
CA TYR A 115 -2.26 4.91 -8.97
C TYR A 115 -1.23 5.41 -7.96
N TRP A 116 -0.58 6.55 -8.24
CA TRP A 116 0.43 7.12 -7.35
C TRP A 116 -0.17 7.63 -6.03
N ASP A 117 -1.39 8.16 -6.04
CA ASP A 117 -2.14 8.49 -4.82
C ASP A 117 -2.47 7.23 -3.98
N CYS A 118 -2.75 6.09 -4.62
CA CYS A 118 -2.97 4.82 -3.94
C CYS A 118 -1.67 4.29 -3.32
N THR A 119 -0.55 4.34 -4.05
CA THR A 119 0.78 3.98 -3.53
C THR A 119 1.13 4.81 -2.29
N LEU A 120 0.92 6.13 -2.33
CA LEU A 120 1.14 7.00 -1.17
C LEU A 120 0.25 6.64 0.03
N GLN A 121 -1.03 6.32 -0.20
CA GLN A 121 -1.97 5.91 0.85
C GLN A 121 -1.61 4.56 1.48
N ALA A 122 -1.13 3.60 0.68
CA ALA A 122 -0.63 2.33 1.18
C ALA A 122 0.65 2.48 2.01
N LEU A 123 1.50 3.46 1.68
CA LEU A 123 2.73 3.77 2.42
C LEU A 123 2.51 4.63 3.67
N THR A 124 1.31 5.19 3.88
CA THR A 124 1.05 6.12 4.99
C THR A 124 0.05 5.54 6.00
N TRP A 125 0.49 5.32 7.23
CA TRP A 125 -0.40 4.93 8.33
C TRP A 125 -1.18 6.13 8.87
N PRO A 126 -2.32 5.91 9.57
CA PRO A 126 -3.18 6.99 10.05
C PRO A 126 -2.50 8.00 11.00
N ASP A 127 -1.44 7.59 11.69
CA ASP A 127 -0.62 8.45 12.56
C ASP A 127 0.47 9.22 11.80
N GLY A 128 0.54 9.06 10.47
CA GLY A 128 1.56 9.64 9.61
C GLY A 128 2.83 8.82 9.52
N SER A 129 2.95 7.68 10.22
CA SER A 129 4.12 6.81 10.12
C SER A 129 4.19 6.07 8.79
N GLY A 130 5.42 5.71 8.39
CA GLY A 130 5.70 4.90 7.20
C GLY A 130 5.79 3.40 7.51
N PRO A 131 5.92 2.54 6.48
CA PRO A 131 6.06 1.11 6.68
C PRO A 131 7.38 0.74 7.35
N GLN A 132 7.39 -0.39 8.05
CA GLN A 132 8.62 -1.05 8.50
C GLN A 132 9.11 -2.08 7.49
N LEU A 133 8.18 -2.74 6.78
CA LEU A 133 8.48 -3.68 5.72
C LEU A 133 7.66 -3.34 4.48
N ILE A 134 8.24 -3.59 3.31
CA ILE A 134 7.56 -3.43 2.03
C ILE A 134 7.62 -4.75 1.26
N VAL A 135 6.50 -5.13 0.67
CA VAL A 135 6.44 -6.16 -0.37
C VAL A 135 6.14 -5.43 -1.68
N ASP A 136 7.06 -5.47 -2.64
CA ASP A 136 7.01 -4.65 -3.85
C ASP A 136 7.13 -5.53 -5.10
N ASP A 137 6.53 -5.09 -6.19
CA ASP A 137 6.57 -5.75 -7.51
C ASP A 137 6.65 -4.67 -8.60
N GLY A 138 7.86 -4.48 -9.13
CA GLY A 138 8.22 -3.45 -10.09
C GLY A 138 8.95 -2.26 -9.49
N GLY A 139 8.96 -2.14 -8.15
CA GLY A 139 9.77 -1.17 -7.42
C GLY A 139 9.17 0.23 -7.25
N ASP A 140 7.89 0.45 -7.57
CA ASP A 140 7.29 1.79 -7.54
C ASP A 140 7.10 2.35 -6.12
N ALA A 141 6.74 1.50 -5.16
CA ALA A 141 6.66 1.93 -3.76
C ALA A 141 8.06 2.30 -3.23
N THR A 142 9.05 1.49 -3.57
CA THR A 142 10.47 1.75 -3.28
C THR A 142 10.96 3.03 -3.93
N LEU A 143 10.64 3.25 -5.21
CA LEU A 143 10.98 4.45 -5.97
C LEU A 143 10.40 5.70 -5.32
N LEU A 144 9.14 5.67 -4.92
CA LEU A 144 8.46 6.82 -4.32
C LEU A 144 9.15 7.26 -3.01
N ILE A 145 9.55 6.31 -2.16
CA ILE A 145 10.28 6.62 -0.92
C ILE A 145 11.66 7.22 -1.24
N HIS A 146 12.43 6.59 -2.14
CA HIS A 146 13.76 7.08 -2.50
C HIS A 146 13.73 8.48 -3.12
N ARG A 147 12.82 8.72 -4.05
CA ARG A 147 12.65 10.01 -4.73
C ARG A 147 12.13 11.07 -3.77
N GLY A 148 11.19 10.73 -2.89
CA GLY A 148 10.71 11.62 -1.85
C GLY A 148 11.81 12.04 -0.87
N TYR A 149 12.67 11.11 -0.45
CA TYR A 149 13.83 11.40 0.38
C TYR A 149 14.82 12.34 -0.34
N GLU A 150 15.11 12.09 -1.62
CA GLU A 150 15.97 12.96 -2.43
C GLU A 150 15.39 14.37 -2.60
N PHE A 151 14.08 14.49 -2.76
CA PHE A 151 13.37 15.76 -2.80
C PHE A 151 13.57 16.56 -1.51
N GLU A 152 13.36 15.92 -0.36
CA GLU A 152 13.58 16.55 0.95
C GLU A 152 15.05 16.92 1.17
N GLU A 153 15.99 16.07 0.77
CA GLU A 153 17.43 16.36 0.83
C GLU A 153 17.84 17.56 -0.05
N THR A 154 17.26 17.65 -1.24
CA THR A 154 17.52 18.78 -2.16
C THR A 154 16.99 20.08 -1.57
N TYR A 155 15.78 20.05 -1.00
CA TYR A 155 15.21 21.21 -0.31
C TYR A 155 16.08 21.62 0.89
N ASN A 156 16.49 20.67 1.73
CA ASN A 156 17.34 20.93 2.90
C ASN A 156 18.69 21.57 2.53
N LYS A 157 19.24 21.22 1.36
CA LYS A 157 20.52 21.76 0.87
C LYS A 157 20.40 23.10 0.17
N THR A 158 19.33 23.32 -0.59
CA THR A 158 19.22 24.46 -1.51
C THR A 158 18.19 25.51 -1.09
N GLY A 159 17.24 25.15 -0.22
CA GLY A 159 16.08 25.96 0.15
C GLY A 159 14.96 25.96 -0.89
N SER A 160 15.06 25.13 -1.93
CA SER A 160 14.07 25.02 -3.01
C SER A 160 13.86 23.56 -3.43
N LEU A 161 12.63 23.21 -3.79
CA LEU A 161 12.33 21.90 -4.35
C LEU A 161 12.85 21.78 -5.79
N PRO A 162 13.20 20.56 -6.25
CA PRO A 162 13.47 20.31 -7.67
C PRO A 162 12.30 20.77 -8.56
N GLU A 163 12.58 21.24 -9.78
CA GLU A 163 11.52 21.51 -10.76
C GLU A 163 10.83 20.19 -11.16
N VAL A 164 9.52 20.25 -11.40
CA VAL A 164 8.75 19.12 -11.90
C VAL A 164 9.25 18.75 -13.30
N SER A 165 9.72 17.51 -13.47
CA SER A 165 10.17 17.03 -14.78
C SER A 165 9.02 16.95 -15.77
N LYS A 166 9.29 17.32 -17.03
CA LYS A 166 8.34 17.22 -18.16
C LYS A 166 8.78 16.23 -19.23
N GLU A 167 9.84 15.46 -18.95
CA GLU A 167 10.42 14.53 -19.92
C GLU A 167 9.62 13.23 -20.06
N ASN A 168 8.93 12.84 -18.98
CA ASN A 168 8.07 11.66 -18.93
C ASN A 168 6.82 12.00 -18.11
N HIS A 169 5.64 11.65 -18.63
CA HIS A 169 4.36 12.00 -18.01
C HIS A 169 4.18 11.38 -16.62
N GLU A 170 4.63 10.15 -16.42
CA GLU A 170 4.56 9.49 -15.11
C GLU A 170 5.52 10.12 -14.10
N VAL A 171 6.72 10.51 -14.56
CA VAL A 171 7.67 11.26 -13.73
C VAL A 171 7.09 12.64 -13.36
N GLU A 172 6.39 13.31 -14.27
CA GLU A 172 5.68 14.58 -14.00
C GLU A 172 4.63 14.40 -12.89
N ILE A 173 3.87 13.30 -12.92
CA ILE A 173 2.86 12.96 -11.90
C ILE A 173 3.54 12.72 -10.55
N VAL A 174 4.60 11.91 -10.51
CA VAL A 174 5.34 11.62 -9.27
C VAL A 174 5.94 12.89 -8.69
N ASP A 175 6.61 13.71 -9.49
CA ASP A 175 7.20 14.97 -9.03
C ASP A 175 6.11 15.92 -8.51
N THR A 176 4.98 16.03 -9.21
CA THR A 176 3.82 16.84 -8.76
C THR A 176 3.28 16.33 -7.43
N LEU A 177 3.17 15.02 -7.25
CA LEU A 177 2.77 14.40 -5.99
C LEU A 177 3.77 14.73 -4.88
N LEU A 178 5.07 14.63 -5.13
CA LEU A 178 6.11 14.94 -4.15
C LEU A 178 6.13 16.42 -3.75
N HIS A 179 5.86 17.34 -4.68
CA HIS A 179 5.65 18.77 -4.37
C HIS A 179 4.49 18.97 -3.39
N LYS A 180 3.35 18.33 -3.66
CA LYS A 180 2.17 18.36 -2.77
C LYS A 180 2.51 17.79 -1.39
N VAL A 181 3.11 16.60 -1.35
CA VAL A 181 3.50 15.91 -0.11
C VAL A 181 4.45 16.76 0.73
N HIS A 182 5.47 17.37 0.12
CA HIS A 182 6.40 18.24 0.83
C HIS A 182 5.73 19.51 1.38
N GLY A 183 4.73 20.05 0.67
CA GLY A 183 3.93 21.17 1.16
C GLY A 183 3.10 20.83 2.41
N ASP A 184 2.67 19.58 2.53
CA ASP A 184 1.88 19.07 3.67
C ASP A 184 2.78 18.63 4.85
N ASP A 185 3.84 17.87 4.59
CA ASP A 185 4.85 17.44 5.56
C ASP A 185 6.24 17.38 4.90
N PRO A 186 7.11 18.37 5.14
CA PRO A 186 8.43 18.46 4.51
C PRO A 186 9.46 17.46 5.06
N THR A 187 9.07 16.63 6.04
CA THR A 187 9.94 15.64 6.69
C THR A 187 9.41 14.22 6.58
N LYS A 188 8.33 14.01 5.82
CA LYS A 188 7.61 12.74 5.72
C LYS A 188 8.55 11.60 5.36
N TRP A 189 9.35 11.76 4.31
CA TRP A 189 10.19 10.68 3.78
C TRP A 189 11.38 10.39 4.68
N HIS A 190 12.03 11.43 5.23
CA HIS A 190 13.04 11.26 6.29
C HIS A 190 12.48 10.55 7.53
N ASN A 191 11.20 10.75 7.86
CA ASN A 191 10.54 10.04 8.97
C ASN A 191 10.21 8.59 8.60
N PHE A 192 9.78 8.32 7.37
CA PHE A 192 9.50 6.96 6.89
C PHE A 192 10.73 6.06 6.99
N VAL A 193 11.88 6.53 6.52
CA VAL A 193 13.10 5.69 6.44
C VAL A 193 13.72 5.35 7.80
N LYS A 194 13.33 6.04 8.89
CA LYS A 194 13.86 5.75 10.25
C LYS A 194 13.46 4.36 10.76
N ASP A 195 12.25 3.95 10.42
CA ASP A 195 11.66 2.68 10.87
C ASP A 195 11.68 1.61 9.77
N TRP A 196 12.04 1.97 8.53
CA TRP A 196 12.07 1.07 7.39
C TRP A 196 13.22 0.06 7.50
N VAL A 197 12.88 -1.21 7.67
CA VAL A 197 13.82 -2.32 7.83
C VAL A 197 14.26 -2.88 6.48
N GLY A 198 13.36 -2.95 5.51
CA GLY A 198 13.69 -3.41 4.16
C GLY A 198 12.49 -3.68 3.25
N VAL A 199 12.80 -4.09 2.03
CA VAL A 199 11.85 -4.47 0.99
C VAL A 199 12.16 -5.88 0.48
N SER A 200 11.11 -6.65 0.16
CA SER A 200 11.20 -7.88 -0.63
C SER A 200 10.55 -7.63 -2.00
N GLU A 201 11.37 -7.68 -3.04
CA GLU A 201 11.00 -7.42 -4.43
C GLU A 201 10.66 -8.73 -5.16
N GLU A 202 9.53 -8.77 -5.88
CA GLU A 202 9.03 -9.98 -6.55
C GLU A 202 9.67 -10.20 -7.94
N THR A 203 9.96 -9.14 -8.70
CA THR A 203 10.26 -9.24 -10.14
C THR A 203 11.68 -8.84 -10.54
N THR A 204 12.03 -9.04 -11.81
CA THR A 204 13.40 -8.85 -12.36
C THR A 204 13.65 -7.47 -12.99
N THR A 205 12.58 -6.78 -13.44
CA THR A 205 12.49 -5.62 -14.35
C THR A 205 13.77 -4.86 -14.72
#